data_AF-A0A1Y5HCJ9-F1
#
_entry.id   AF-A0A1Y5HCJ9-F1
#
_cell.length_a   1.000
_cell.length_b   1.000
_cell.length_c   1.000
_cell.angle_alpha   90.00
_cell.angle_beta   90.00
_cell.angle_gamma   90.00
#
_symmetry.space_group_name_H-M   'P 1'
#
loop_
_entity.id
_entity.type
_entity.pdbx_description
1 polymer ?
#
loop_
_entity_poly.entity_id
_entity_poly.type
_entity_poly.pdbx_seq_one_letter_code
_entity_poly.pdbx_strand_id
1 'polypeptide(L)'
;MTLPNTMKGVCLTHHGGPEALEWREDIPVPVPGSGQVLVRVLAAGVNNTDINTRIGWYSSDVTGATEGVDQEVEAGGHAGALTFPRIQGGDLCGRVVAIGSNVDLAIGARITSPINLPRPTASNPHGYTVLGSEFDGAFAEYCLVETADIYDVSASPLSDIEIAAIPCAFGTAELLLTRAGVGDGQSVLITGASGGVGMAAVQLAQLRGAEITGVTSPTKATAVRDAGATHILARGATPEAAAYDVVIDVVGGEAWPSLIRALKPGGHYAVSGAIAGPMVTADLREIYLPDITLHGCTYQPPEVFERLVMLINTGKIKPLVSATYPLQDIARAQEDFMSKQLPGKLVLLPPA
;
A
#
# COMPACT_ATOMS: atom_id res chain seq x y z
N MET A 1 -5.92 -14.29 -29.12
CA MET A 1 -4.50 -14.70 -29.26
C MET A 1 -4.30 -15.91 -28.37
N THR A 2 -3.54 -16.91 -28.81
CA THR A 2 -3.11 -18.01 -27.94
C THR A 2 -2.11 -17.49 -26.92
N LEU A 3 -2.33 -17.80 -25.63
CA LEU A 3 -1.41 -17.44 -24.55
C LEU A 3 -0.09 -18.22 -24.70
N PRO A 4 1.06 -17.63 -24.33
CA PRO A 4 2.32 -18.35 -24.32
C PRO A 4 2.35 -19.40 -23.20
N ASN A 5 3.22 -20.41 -23.33
CA ASN A 5 3.40 -21.43 -22.28
C ASN A 5 4.17 -20.89 -21.06
N THR A 6 5.07 -19.94 -21.30
CA THR A 6 5.88 -19.28 -20.27
C THR A 6 5.76 -17.77 -20.37
N MET A 7 6.11 -17.09 -19.29
CA MET A 7 6.13 -15.64 -19.14
C MET A 7 7.41 -15.19 -18.44
N LYS A 8 7.64 -13.88 -18.52
CA LYS A 8 8.71 -13.18 -17.83
C LYS A 8 8.21 -12.57 -16.53
N GLY A 9 9.10 -12.47 -15.55
CA GLY A 9 8.77 -11.88 -14.25
C GLY A 9 9.94 -11.90 -13.28
N VAL A 10 9.68 -11.39 -12.08
CA VAL A 10 10.65 -11.37 -10.98
C VAL A 10 10.21 -12.37 -9.92
N CYS A 11 11.08 -13.31 -9.60
CA CYS A 11 10.89 -14.28 -8.53
C CYS A 11 11.75 -13.90 -7.32
N LEU A 12 11.11 -13.73 -6.16
CA LEU A 12 11.77 -13.73 -4.87
C LEU A 12 12.12 -15.19 -4.52
N THR A 13 13.40 -15.52 -4.35
CA THR A 13 13.86 -16.90 -4.14
C THR A 13 14.21 -17.25 -2.69
N HIS A 14 14.43 -16.24 -1.85
CA HIS A 14 14.71 -16.36 -0.43
C HIS A 14 14.50 -14.99 0.24
N HIS A 15 14.57 -14.92 1.58
CA HIS A 15 14.68 -13.64 2.27
C HIS A 15 16.10 -13.07 2.14
N GLY A 16 16.23 -11.75 1.95
CA GLY A 16 17.56 -11.14 1.80
C GLY A 16 17.55 -9.77 1.13
N GLY A 17 18.71 -9.35 0.65
CA GLY A 17 18.93 -8.12 -0.12
C GLY A 17 18.34 -8.19 -1.54
N PRO A 18 18.58 -7.16 -2.39
CA PRO A 18 18.06 -7.14 -3.76
C PRO A 18 18.48 -8.34 -4.61
N GLU A 19 19.57 -9.03 -4.26
CA GLU A 19 20.03 -10.28 -4.88
C GLU A 19 19.03 -11.44 -4.78
N ALA A 20 18.06 -11.36 -3.86
CA ALA A 20 16.98 -12.34 -3.75
C ALA A 20 15.91 -12.20 -4.84
N LEU A 21 15.95 -11.11 -5.63
CA LEU A 21 15.03 -10.85 -6.74
C LEU A 21 15.64 -11.31 -8.07
N GLU A 22 15.20 -12.46 -8.55
CA GLU A 22 15.69 -13.05 -9.79
C GLU A 22 14.76 -12.76 -10.97
N TRP A 23 15.29 -12.14 -12.03
CA TRP A 23 14.59 -12.06 -13.31
C TRP A 23 14.54 -13.44 -13.98
N ARG A 24 13.35 -13.85 -14.40
CA ARG A 24 13.09 -15.15 -15.05
C ARG A 24 12.32 -14.95 -16.34
N GLU A 25 12.59 -15.80 -17.33
CA GLU A 25 11.90 -15.81 -18.63
C GLU A 25 11.16 -17.12 -18.92
N ASP A 26 11.22 -18.05 -17.97
CA ASP A 26 10.77 -19.43 -18.06
C ASP A 26 9.61 -19.75 -17.10
N ILE A 27 8.97 -18.74 -16.51
CA ILE A 27 7.88 -18.92 -15.54
C ILE A 27 6.66 -19.48 -16.29
N PRO A 28 6.06 -20.60 -15.90
CA PRO A 28 4.83 -21.08 -16.53
C PRO A 28 3.68 -20.07 -16.42
N VAL A 29 2.96 -19.82 -17.52
CA VAL A 29 1.75 -18.98 -17.46
C VAL A 29 0.66 -19.72 -16.69
N PRO A 30 0.07 -19.14 -15.62
CA PRO A 30 -0.96 -19.82 -14.87
C PRO A 30 -2.25 -19.97 -15.69
N VAL A 31 -2.94 -21.09 -15.51
CA VAL A 31 -4.22 -21.37 -16.16
C VAL A 31 -5.36 -21.09 -15.17
N PRO A 32 -6.33 -20.22 -15.49
CA PRO A 32 -7.38 -19.88 -14.56
C PRO A 32 -8.34 -21.05 -14.31
N GLY A 33 -8.54 -21.39 -13.04
CA GLY A 33 -9.55 -22.34 -12.58
C GLY A 33 -10.92 -21.70 -12.35
N SER A 34 -11.86 -22.45 -11.76
CA SER A 34 -13.21 -21.92 -11.46
C SER A 34 -13.14 -20.66 -10.61
N GLY A 35 -13.83 -19.59 -11.01
CA GLY A 35 -13.84 -18.32 -10.29
C GLY A 35 -12.62 -17.44 -10.51
N GLN A 36 -11.62 -17.89 -11.26
CA GLN A 36 -10.36 -17.17 -11.47
C GLN A 36 -10.27 -16.54 -12.85
N VAL A 37 -9.47 -15.48 -12.94
CA VAL A 37 -9.12 -14.84 -14.21
C VAL A 37 -7.62 -14.68 -14.33
N LEU A 38 -7.13 -14.79 -15.57
CA LEU A 38 -5.77 -14.44 -15.92
C LEU A 38 -5.75 -13.01 -16.43
N VAL A 39 -4.92 -12.20 -15.80
CA VAL A 39 -4.77 -10.78 -16.10
C VAL A 39 -3.40 -10.56 -16.72
N ARG A 40 -3.35 -9.97 -17.91
CA ARG A 40 -2.11 -9.41 -18.43
C ARG A 40 -1.83 -8.11 -17.69
N VAL A 41 -0.71 -8.07 -16.99
CA VAL A 41 -0.29 -6.92 -16.20
C VAL A 41 0.17 -5.82 -17.16
N LEU A 42 -0.39 -4.62 -17.01
CA LEU A 42 -0.02 -3.44 -17.80
C LEU A 42 0.93 -2.53 -17.02
N ALA A 43 0.78 -2.48 -15.70
CA ALA A 43 1.67 -1.79 -14.78
C ALA A 43 1.48 -2.36 -13.36
N ALA A 44 2.54 -2.29 -12.55
CA ALA A 44 2.54 -2.72 -11.16
C ALA A 44 3.26 -1.70 -10.25
N GLY A 45 2.64 -1.29 -9.17
CA GLY A 45 3.22 -0.32 -8.23
C GLY A 45 4.22 -0.95 -7.25
N VAL A 46 5.27 -0.20 -6.89
CA VAL A 46 6.22 -0.57 -5.83
C VAL A 46 5.75 -0.05 -4.48
N ASN A 47 5.86 -0.88 -3.44
CA ASN A 47 5.42 -0.58 -2.07
C ASN A 47 6.48 -0.95 -1.02
N ASN A 48 6.36 -0.34 0.17
CA ASN A 48 7.17 -0.76 1.33
C ASN A 48 6.92 -2.24 1.66
N THR A 49 5.71 -2.74 1.43
CA THR A 49 5.36 -4.14 1.73
C THR A 49 6.15 -5.14 0.89
N ASP A 50 6.49 -4.81 -0.36
CA ASP A 50 7.31 -5.66 -1.21
C ASP A 50 8.70 -5.84 -0.59
N ILE A 51 9.27 -4.75 -0.07
CA ILE A 51 10.59 -4.73 0.57
C ILE A 51 10.53 -5.41 1.95
N ASN A 52 9.53 -5.08 2.77
CA ASN A 52 9.32 -5.69 4.08
C ASN A 52 9.13 -7.20 3.97
N THR A 53 8.37 -7.67 2.99
CA THR A 53 8.17 -9.11 2.72
C THR A 53 9.48 -9.75 2.26
N ARG A 54 10.26 -9.08 1.39
CA ARG A 54 11.56 -9.58 0.93
C ARG A 54 12.56 -9.74 2.07
N ILE A 55 12.71 -8.73 2.94
CA ILE A 55 13.65 -8.77 4.07
C ILE A 55 13.07 -9.45 5.32
N GLY A 56 11.81 -9.88 5.26
CA GLY A 56 11.08 -10.52 6.35
C GLY A 56 10.82 -9.64 7.60
N TRP A 57 10.66 -8.33 7.39
CA TRP A 57 10.41 -7.33 8.44
C TRP A 57 9.14 -7.60 9.27
N TYR A 58 8.17 -8.37 8.75
CA TYR A 58 6.94 -8.69 9.49
C TYR A 58 7.12 -9.77 10.56
N SER A 59 8.30 -10.41 10.66
CA SER A 59 8.60 -11.31 11.76
C SER A 59 8.53 -10.59 13.10
N SER A 60 7.97 -11.24 14.13
CA SER A 60 7.91 -10.70 15.50
C SER A 60 9.28 -10.45 16.13
N ASP A 61 10.34 -11.03 15.56
CA ASP A 61 11.71 -10.87 16.04
C ASP A 61 12.35 -9.55 15.55
N VAL A 62 11.75 -8.88 14.56
CA VAL A 62 12.26 -7.62 14.01
C VAL A 62 11.75 -6.43 14.82
N THR A 63 12.69 -5.69 15.41
CA THR A 63 12.38 -4.51 16.26
C THR A 63 12.83 -3.18 15.64
N GLY A 64 13.57 -3.21 14.53
CA GLY A 64 14.17 -2.05 13.87
C GLY A 64 13.32 -1.42 12.76
N ALA A 65 13.81 -0.30 12.23
CA ALA A 65 13.28 0.33 11.03
C ALA A 65 13.46 -0.58 9.79
N THR A 66 12.66 -0.35 8.75
CA THR A 66 12.73 -1.13 7.49
C THR A 66 14.15 -1.13 6.88
N GLU A 67 14.91 -0.05 7.03
CA GLU A 67 16.27 0.09 6.48
C GLU A 67 17.34 -0.70 7.26
N GLY A 68 17.02 -1.28 8.42
CA GLY A 68 18.00 -1.90 9.33
C GLY A 68 17.75 -3.37 9.65
N VAL A 69 17.12 -4.12 8.76
CA VAL A 69 16.88 -5.56 8.95
C VAL A 69 18.06 -6.37 8.40
N ASP A 70 18.86 -6.95 9.30
CA ASP A 70 20.05 -7.75 8.96
C ASP A 70 19.96 -9.23 9.43
N GLN A 71 18.76 -9.72 9.80
CA GLN A 71 18.57 -11.05 10.41
C GLN A 71 17.92 -12.05 9.46
N GLU A 72 18.34 -13.32 9.52
CA GLU A 72 17.62 -14.44 8.90
C GLU A 72 16.31 -14.68 9.65
N VAL A 73 15.18 -14.77 8.92
CA VAL A 73 13.85 -14.93 9.50
C VAL A 73 13.06 -16.00 8.77
N GLU A 74 12.38 -16.87 9.52
CA GLU A 74 11.56 -17.97 9.00
C GLU A 74 10.12 -17.52 8.64
N ALA A 75 9.59 -16.49 9.29
CA ALA A 75 8.22 -15.99 9.11
C ALA A 75 8.17 -14.51 8.73
N GLY A 76 8.45 -14.20 7.45
CA GLY A 76 8.56 -12.83 6.95
C GLY A 76 7.36 -12.26 6.18
N GLY A 77 6.28 -13.04 5.98
CA GLY A 77 5.05 -12.60 5.29
C GLY A 77 4.01 -11.99 6.24
N HIS A 78 2.89 -11.49 5.69
CA HIS A 78 1.85 -10.83 6.51
C HIS A 78 1.06 -11.82 7.37
N ALA A 79 0.84 -13.03 6.84
CA ALA A 79 0.10 -14.09 7.49
C ALA A 79 0.98 -15.28 7.94
N GLY A 80 2.32 -15.16 7.85
CA GLY A 80 3.27 -16.20 8.27
C GLY A 80 4.44 -16.40 7.31
N ALA A 81 4.94 -17.64 7.23
CA ALA A 81 6.06 -18.01 6.35
C ALA A 81 5.69 -17.92 4.87
N LEU A 82 6.62 -17.42 4.06
CA LEU A 82 6.48 -17.38 2.60
C LEU A 82 6.85 -18.73 1.98
N THR A 83 6.29 -19.01 0.80
CA THR A 83 6.75 -20.11 -0.05
C THR A 83 7.54 -19.53 -1.22
N PHE A 84 8.75 -20.03 -1.43
CA PHE A 84 9.63 -19.62 -2.53
C PHE A 84 9.66 -20.66 -3.66
N PRO A 85 9.84 -20.25 -4.94
CA PRO A 85 9.87 -18.86 -5.40
C PRO A 85 8.50 -18.18 -5.30
N ARG A 86 8.48 -16.86 -5.06
CA ARG A 86 7.28 -16.02 -5.00
C ARG A 86 7.40 -14.85 -5.98
N ILE A 87 6.38 -14.64 -6.81
CA ILE A 87 6.24 -13.40 -7.58
C ILE A 87 5.57 -12.38 -6.66
N GLN A 88 6.24 -11.26 -6.38
CA GLN A 88 5.68 -10.20 -5.54
C GLN A 88 4.78 -9.23 -6.35
N GLY A 89 4.42 -8.10 -5.75
CA GLY A 89 3.67 -7.01 -6.40
C GLY A 89 2.19 -7.07 -6.08
N GLY A 90 1.76 -6.32 -5.07
CA GLY A 90 0.34 -6.20 -4.72
C GLY A 90 -0.43 -5.24 -5.63
N ASP A 91 0.21 -4.19 -6.11
CA ASP A 91 -0.46 -3.20 -6.96
C ASP A 91 -0.58 -3.70 -8.40
N LEU A 92 -1.80 -3.72 -8.95
CA LEU A 92 -2.09 -4.25 -10.28
C LEU A 92 -3.01 -3.32 -11.07
N CYS A 93 -2.59 -2.90 -12.27
CA CYS A 93 -3.51 -2.53 -13.35
C CYS A 93 -3.29 -3.46 -14.53
N GLY A 94 -4.36 -4.05 -15.06
CA GLY A 94 -4.22 -5.04 -16.12
C GLY A 94 -5.47 -5.25 -16.96
N ARG A 95 -5.37 -6.17 -17.93
CA ARG A 95 -6.49 -6.60 -18.76
C ARG A 95 -6.73 -8.09 -18.63
N VAL A 96 -8.00 -8.47 -18.51
CA VAL A 96 -8.41 -9.88 -18.50
C VAL A 96 -8.11 -10.50 -19.86
N VAL A 97 -7.36 -11.60 -19.90
CA VAL A 97 -6.97 -12.30 -21.14
C VAL A 97 -7.43 -13.75 -21.20
N ALA A 98 -7.76 -14.34 -20.05
CA ALA A 98 -8.47 -15.62 -19.96
C ALA A 98 -9.32 -15.65 -18.69
N ILE A 99 -10.38 -16.43 -18.73
CA ILE A 99 -11.30 -16.65 -17.62
C ILE A 99 -11.44 -18.16 -17.40
N GLY A 100 -11.57 -18.58 -16.16
CA GLY A 100 -11.95 -19.95 -15.84
C GLY A 100 -13.46 -20.16 -15.88
N SER A 101 -13.91 -21.32 -15.41
CA SER A 101 -15.35 -21.60 -15.30
C SER A 101 -16.02 -20.73 -14.24
N ASN A 102 -17.33 -20.52 -14.36
CA ASN A 102 -18.15 -19.73 -13.41
C ASN A 102 -17.70 -18.26 -13.25
N VAL A 103 -17.12 -17.67 -14.30
CA VAL A 103 -16.76 -16.25 -14.35
C VAL A 103 -17.64 -15.56 -15.39
N ASP A 104 -18.34 -14.51 -14.97
CA ASP A 104 -19.10 -13.61 -15.85
C ASP A 104 -18.37 -12.27 -15.95
N LEU A 105 -17.29 -12.27 -16.74
CA LEU A 105 -16.46 -11.09 -16.98
C LEU A 105 -15.96 -11.07 -18.43
N ALA A 106 -15.98 -9.90 -19.05
CA ALA A 106 -15.53 -9.75 -20.43
C ALA A 106 -14.00 -9.89 -20.54
N ILE A 107 -13.54 -10.73 -21.47
CA ILE A 107 -12.15 -10.69 -21.95
C ILE A 107 -11.87 -9.27 -22.46
N GLY A 108 -10.73 -8.70 -22.06
CA GLY A 108 -10.31 -7.34 -22.39
C GLY A 108 -10.74 -6.28 -21.37
N ALA A 109 -11.60 -6.62 -20.40
CA ALA A 109 -11.94 -5.74 -19.29
C ALA A 109 -10.67 -5.26 -18.58
N ARG A 110 -10.62 -3.96 -18.29
CA ARG A 110 -9.51 -3.33 -17.59
C ARG A 110 -9.82 -3.34 -16.10
N ILE A 111 -8.93 -3.94 -15.32
CA ILE A 111 -9.18 -4.21 -13.91
C ILE A 111 -8.05 -3.71 -13.01
N THR A 112 -8.38 -3.57 -11.74
CA THR A 112 -7.44 -3.42 -10.62
C THR A 112 -7.89 -4.33 -9.46
N SER A 113 -7.03 -4.52 -8.46
CA SER A 113 -7.33 -5.34 -7.27
C SER A 113 -6.83 -4.63 -6.00
N PRO A 114 -7.50 -4.74 -4.84
CA PRO A 114 -6.91 -4.38 -3.55
C PRO A 114 -5.74 -5.32 -3.22
N ILE A 115 -4.80 -4.85 -2.41
CA ILE A 115 -3.68 -5.71 -2.01
C ILE A 115 -4.05 -6.62 -0.83
N ASN A 116 -4.83 -6.12 0.14
CA ASN A 116 -5.24 -6.87 1.32
C ASN A 116 -6.65 -7.41 1.07
N LEU A 117 -6.74 -8.71 0.88
CA LEU A 117 -7.95 -9.40 0.47
C LEU A 117 -8.62 -10.06 1.67
N PRO A 118 -9.83 -9.62 2.08
CA PRO A 118 -10.55 -10.20 3.20
C PRO A 118 -10.79 -11.70 3.04
N ARG A 119 -10.44 -12.45 4.08
CA ARG A 119 -10.67 -13.90 4.24
C ARG A 119 -11.12 -14.19 5.69
N PRO A 120 -12.23 -13.58 6.15
CA PRO A 120 -12.66 -13.74 7.53
C PRO A 120 -13.10 -15.19 7.81
N THR A 121 -12.78 -15.68 9.00
CA THR A 121 -13.26 -16.96 9.51
C THR A 121 -13.93 -16.74 10.88
N ALA A 122 -14.64 -17.74 11.39
CA ALA A 122 -15.24 -17.65 12.73
C ALA A 122 -14.20 -17.42 13.84
N SER A 123 -12.97 -17.96 13.68
CA SER A 123 -11.87 -17.79 14.64
C SER A 123 -11.01 -16.56 14.36
N ASN A 124 -11.03 -16.03 13.14
CA ASN A 124 -10.34 -14.80 12.76
C ASN A 124 -11.25 -13.90 11.90
N PRO A 125 -12.13 -13.10 12.53
CA PRO A 125 -13.05 -12.21 11.81
C PRO A 125 -12.35 -11.12 10.99
N HIS A 126 -11.07 -10.86 11.26
CA HIS A 126 -10.24 -9.93 10.52
C HIS A 126 -9.18 -10.65 9.69
N GLY A 127 -9.40 -11.92 9.35
CA GLY A 127 -8.53 -12.69 8.47
C GLY A 127 -8.45 -12.06 7.09
N TYR A 128 -7.24 -12.04 6.52
CA TYR A 128 -6.96 -11.53 5.19
C TYR A 128 -5.74 -12.26 4.61
N THR A 129 -5.55 -12.11 3.30
CA THR A 129 -4.36 -12.54 2.57
C THR A 129 -3.90 -11.38 1.69
N VAL A 130 -2.63 -11.37 1.27
CA VAL A 130 -2.03 -10.27 0.52
C VAL A 130 -1.53 -10.75 -0.84
N LEU A 131 -2.01 -10.08 -1.90
CA LEU A 131 -1.55 -10.28 -3.26
C LEU A 131 -0.05 -9.97 -3.36
N GLY A 132 0.75 -10.91 -3.88
CA GLY A 132 2.20 -10.78 -3.96
C GLY A 132 2.96 -11.12 -2.67
N SER A 133 2.27 -11.59 -1.61
CA SER A 133 2.89 -12.11 -0.39
C SER A 133 2.52 -13.58 -0.20
N GLU A 134 1.27 -13.87 0.15
CA GLU A 134 0.81 -15.25 0.38
C GLU A 134 0.61 -16.03 -0.92
N PHE A 135 0.40 -15.36 -2.05
CA PHE A 135 0.29 -15.93 -3.40
C PHE A 135 0.89 -14.97 -4.44
N ASP A 136 1.08 -15.45 -5.67
CA ASP A 136 1.81 -14.70 -6.72
C ASP A 136 1.08 -13.41 -7.14
N GLY A 137 1.87 -12.34 -7.26
CA GLY A 137 1.42 -10.99 -7.55
C GLY A 137 1.70 -10.52 -8.98
N ALA A 138 1.79 -9.20 -9.13
CA ALA A 138 1.84 -8.48 -10.41
C ALA A 138 3.25 -8.22 -10.95
N PHE A 139 4.32 -8.66 -10.29
CA PHE A 139 5.69 -8.53 -10.82
C PHE A 139 6.02 -9.61 -11.87
N ALA A 140 5.12 -9.80 -12.83
CA ALA A 140 5.24 -10.67 -14.00
C ALA A 140 4.36 -10.16 -15.14
N GLU A 141 4.46 -10.75 -16.34
CA GLU A 141 3.60 -10.38 -17.48
C GLU A 141 2.12 -10.75 -17.25
N TYR A 142 1.86 -11.81 -16.47
CA TYR A 142 0.51 -12.24 -16.12
C TYR A 142 0.38 -12.48 -14.61
N CYS A 143 -0.80 -12.16 -14.08
CA CYS A 143 -1.18 -12.37 -12.69
C CYS A 143 -2.51 -13.14 -12.65
N LEU A 144 -2.58 -14.17 -11.80
CA LEU A 144 -3.79 -14.95 -11.58
C LEU A 144 -4.50 -14.42 -10.34
N VAL A 145 -5.78 -14.05 -10.48
CA VAL A 145 -6.58 -13.46 -9.40
C VAL A 145 -7.97 -14.06 -9.37
N GLU A 146 -8.59 -14.05 -8.18
CA GLU A 146 -10.00 -14.43 -8.04
C GLU A 146 -10.89 -13.31 -8.56
N THR A 147 -12.01 -13.68 -9.20
CA THR A 147 -12.98 -12.71 -9.73
C THR A 147 -13.58 -11.84 -8.63
N ALA A 148 -13.65 -12.37 -7.39
CA ALA A 148 -14.15 -11.64 -6.23
C ALA A 148 -13.20 -10.55 -5.72
N ASP A 149 -11.93 -10.58 -6.13
CA ASP A 149 -10.89 -9.66 -5.67
C ASP A 149 -10.53 -8.61 -6.74
N ILE A 150 -11.29 -8.51 -7.83
CA ILE A 150 -11.02 -7.53 -8.90
C ILE A 150 -12.17 -6.55 -9.08
N TYR A 151 -11.81 -5.37 -9.57
CA TYR A 151 -12.73 -4.26 -9.80
C TYR A 151 -12.53 -3.71 -11.20
N ASP A 152 -13.65 -3.44 -11.88
CA ASP A 152 -13.66 -2.84 -13.21
C ASP A 152 -13.27 -1.34 -13.13
N VAL A 153 -12.24 -1.00 -13.89
CA VAL A 153 -11.74 0.38 -14.06
C VAL A 153 -11.70 0.81 -15.52
N SER A 154 -12.48 0.14 -16.37
CA SER A 154 -12.57 0.41 -17.82
C SER A 154 -13.11 1.80 -18.13
N ALA A 155 -13.91 2.38 -17.24
CA ALA A 155 -14.43 3.74 -17.38
C ALA A 155 -13.44 4.82 -16.95
N SER A 156 -12.33 4.46 -16.29
CA SER A 156 -11.41 5.44 -15.71
C SER A 156 -10.68 6.26 -16.77
N PRO A 157 -10.57 7.59 -16.58
CA PRO A 157 -9.74 8.44 -17.41
C PRO A 157 -8.24 8.31 -17.11
N LEU A 158 -7.86 7.60 -16.04
CA LEU A 158 -6.46 7.44 -15.63
C LEU A 158 -5.73 6.44 -16.52
N SER A 159 -4.43 6.66 -16.70
CA SER A 159 -3.51 5.73 -17.39
C SER A 159 -3.28 4.45 -16.58
N ASP A 160 -2.77 3.39 -17.22
CA ASP A 160 -2.50 2.11 -16.54
C ASP A 160 -1.47 2.28 -15.42
N ILE A 161 -0.50 3.16 -15.67
CA ILE A 161 0.54 3.55 -14.72
C ILE A 161 -0.06 4.22 -13.49
N GLU A 162 -0.99 5.16 -13.70
CA GLU A 162 -1.66 5.83 -12.59
C GLU A 162 -2.52 4.84 -11.82
N ILE A 163 -3.34 4.01 -12.47
CA ILE A 163 -4.15 3.02 -11.74
C ILE A 163 -3.27 2.06 -10.93
N ALA A 164 -2.16 1.58 -11.48
CA ALA A 164 -1.22 0.72 -10.77
C ALA A 164 -0.51 1.41 -9.59
N ALA A 165 -0.59 2.73 -9.45
CA ALA A 165 -0.02 3.44 -8.31
C ALA A 165 -1.01 3.61 -7.13
N ILE A 166 -2.25 3.11 -7.26
CA ILE A 166 -3.34 3.37 -6.32
C ILE A 166 -3.51 2.28 -5.24
N PRO A 167 -3.55 0.97 -5.57
CA PRO A 167 -4.24 0.00 -4.71
C PRO A 167 -3.77 -0.08 -3.27
N CYS A 168 -2.47 -0.26 -3.05
CA CYS A 168 -1.88 -0.32 -1.72
C CYS A 168 -1.98 1.03 -1.01
N ALA A 169 -1.42 2.08 -1.63
CA ALA A 169 -1.27 3.37 -0.97
C ALA A 169 -2.62 4.02 -0.63
N PHE A 170 -3.54 4.06 -1.60
CA PHE A 170 -4.86 4.65 -1.41
C PHE A 170 -5.79 3.73 -0.63
N GLY A 171 -5.71 2.40 -0.82
CA GLY A 171 -6.45 1.43 -0.01
C GLY A 171 -6.15 1.60 1.48
N THR A 172 -4.85 1.69 1.81
CA THR A 172 -4.40 1.93 3.18
C THR A 172 -4.84 3.29 3.70
N ALA A 173 -4.66 4.35 2.92
CA ALA A 173 -5.06 5.70 3.31
C ALA A 173 -6.58 5.81 3.54
N GLU A 174 -7.40 5.23 2.67
CA GLU A 174 -8.85 5.26 2.81
C GLU A 174 -9.33 4.48 4.04
N LEU A 175 -8.69 3.35 4.35
CA LEU A 175 -8.96 2.61 5.59
C LEU A 175 -8.61 3.44 6.83
N LEU A 176 -7.41 4.04 6.86
CA LEU A 176 -6.94 4.89 7.96
C LEU A 176 -7.93 6.03 8.24
N LEU A 177 -8.30 6.78 7.21
CA LEU A 177 -9.23 7.90 7.31
C LEU A 177 -10.64 7.45 7.71
N THR A 178 -11.11 6.32 7.18
CA THR A 178 -12.43 5.77 7.51
C THR A 178 -12.51 5.31 8.96
N ARG A 179 -11.50 4.55 9.45
CA ARG A 179 -11.49 4.07 10.84
C ARG A 179 -11.32 5.21 11.85
N ALA A 180 -10.52 6.22 11.51
CA ALA A 180 -10.36 7.40 12.34
C ALA A 180 -11.55 8.36 12.30
N GLY A 181 -12.55 8.12 11.42
CA GLY A 181 -13.74 8.94 11.31
C GLY A 181 -13.47 10.32 10.71
N VAL A 182 -12.46 10.46 9.84
CA VAL A 182 -12.11 11.76 9.22
C VAL A 182 -13.25 12.29 8.37
N GLY A 183 -13.68 13.52 8.66
CA GLY A 183 -14.71 14.27 7.96
C GLY A 183 -14.44 15.77 7.89
N ASP A 184 -15.49 16.53 7.56
CA ASP A 184 -15.43 17.96 7.28
C ASP A 184 -15.03 18.79 8.52
N GLY A 185 -14.12 19.74 8.32
CA GLY A 185 -13.67 20.69 9.35
C GLY A 185 -12.76 20.12 10.46
N GLN A 186 -12.44 18.83 10.44
CA GLN A 186 -11.50 18.24 11.41
C GLN A 186 -10.05 18.61 11.08
N SER A 187 -9.25 18.89 12.10
CA SER A 187 -7.80 19.08 11.96
C SER A 187 -7.06 17.73 11.99
N VAL A 188 -6.37 17.41 10.90
CA VAL A 188 -5.73 16.10 10.67
C VAL A 188 -4.22 16.28 10.48
N LEU A 189 -3.43 15.63 11.33
CA LEU A 189 -1.97 15.54 11.17
C LEU A 189 -1.63 14.24 10.43
N ILE A 190 -0.87 14.33 9.34
CA ILE A 190 -0.47 13.17 8.52
C ILE A 190 1.06 13.05 8.53
N THR A 191 1.59 11.99 9.14
CA THR A 191 3.03 11.72 9.12
C THR A 191 3.45 11.12 7.78
N GLY A 192 4.73 11.26 7.41
CA GLY A 192 5.22 10.69 6.16
C GLY A 192 4.48 11.21 4.91
N ALA A 193 3.96 12.43 4.96
CA ALA A 193 2.96 12.95 4.02
C ALA A 193 3.41 12.99 2.54
N SER A 194 4.71 12.90 2.28
CA SER A 194 5.25 12.84 0.91
C SER A 194 5.42 11.44 0.34
N GLY A 195 5.27 10.37 1.15
CA GLY A 195 5.31 8.99 0.66
C GLY A 195 3.99 8.55 0.04
N GLY A 196 3.92 7.32 -0.50
CA GLY A 196 2.72 6.80 -1.17
C GLY A 196 1.44 6.91 -0.35
N VAL A 197 1.40 6.29 0.84
CA VAL A 197 0.21 6.33 1.73
C VAL A 197 -0.07 7.75 2.24
N GLY A 198 0.97 8.48 2.65
CA GLY A 198 0.80 9.85 3.15
C GLY A 198 0.21 10.79 2.11
N MET A 199 0.69 10.73 0.87
CA MET A 199 0.18 11.55 -0.24
C MET A 199 -1.26 11.20 -0.59
N ALA A 200 -1.60 9.89 -0.56
CA ALA A 200 -2.96 9.43 -0.73
C ALA A 200 -3.88 9.92 0.39
N ALA A 201 -3.42 9.87 1.65
CA ALA A 201 -4.18 10.33 2.80
C ALA A 201 -4.44 11.84 2.74
N VAL A 202 -3.48 12.65 2.29
CA VAL A 202 -3.68 14.09 2.08
C VAL A 202 -4.80 14.34 1.05
N GLN A 203 -4.74 13.69 -0.12
CA GLN A 203 -5.78 13.85 -1.16
C GLN A 203 -7.16 13.40 -0.68
N LEU A 204 -7.24 12.22 -0.05
CA LEU A 204 -8.51 11.65 0.39
C LEU A 204 -9.11 12.43 1.58
N ALA A 205 -8.28 12.96 2.48
CA ALA A 205 -8.73 13.85 3.55
C ALA A 205 -9.25 15.19 3.00
N GLN A 206 -8.59 15.74 1.96
CA GLN A 206 -9.06 16.95 1.29
C GLN A 206 -10.44 16.74 0.66
N LEU A 207 -10.67 15.60 0.00
CA LEU A 207 -11.98 15.23 -0.54
C LEU A 207 -13.07 15.05 0.53
N ARG A 208 -12.69 14.87 1.79
CA ARG A 208 -13.57 14.78 2.95
C ARG A 208 -13.81 16.13 3.65
N GLY A 209 -13.14 17.21 3.21
CA GLY A 209 -13.27 18.55 3.80
C GLY A 209 -12.41 18.78 5.05
N ALA A 210 -11.41 17.93 5.31
CA ALA A 210 -10.53 18.08 6.46
C ALA A 210 -9.49 19.20 6.29
N GLU A 211 -9.04 19.77 7.40
CA GLU A 211 -7.89 20.68 7.46
C GLU A 211 -6.61 19.87 7.73
N ILE A 212 -5.63 19.91 6.83
CA ILE A 212 -4.55 18.93 6.79
C ILE A 212 -3.19 19.57 7.07
N THR A 213 -2.53 19.09 8.12
CA THR A 213 -1.10 19.33 8.36
C THR A 213 -0.28 18.12 7.89
N GLY A 214 0.51 18.28 6.84
CA GLY A 214 1.41 17.24 6.36
C GLY A 214 2.81 17.34 6.97
N VAL A 215 3.31 16.25 7.59
CA VAL A 215 4.70 16.17 8.07
C VAL A 215 5.62 15.70 6.96
N THR A 216 6.54 16.55 6.51
CA THR A 216 7.44 16.23 5.39
C THR A 216 8.76 17.02 5.43
N SER A 217 9.72 16.65 4.59
CA SER A 217 10.94 17.45 4.39
C SER A 217 10.62 18.73 3.61
N PRO A 218 11.38 19.83 3.82
CA PRO A 218 11.18 21.08 3.08
C PRO A 218 11.19 20.91 1.56
N THR A 219 12.08 20.04 1.05
CA THR A 219 12.22 19.74 -0.39
C THR A 219 10.97 19.10 -1.01
N LYS A 220 10.12 18.46 -0.21
CA LYS A 220 8.89 17.77 -0.65
C LYS A 220 7.62 18.50 -0.22
N ALA A 221 7.74 19.67 0.40
CA ALA A 221 6.61 20.41 0.94
C ALA A 221 5.64 20.89 -0.16
N THR A 222 6.15 21.32 -1.32
CA THR A 222 5.32 21.76 -2.44
C THR A 222 4.40 20.65 -2.93
N ALA A 223 4.94 19.45 -3.19
CA ALA A 223 4.13 18.31 -3.63
C ALA A 223 3.01 17.95 -2.63
N VAL A 224 3.27 18.07 -1.33
CA VAL A 224 2.28 17.79 -0.28
C VAL A 224 1.20 18.88 -0.22
N ARG A 225 1.55 20.15 -0.45
CA ARG A 225 0.55 21.24 -0.58
C ARG A 225 -0.30 21.09 -1.83
N ASP A 226 0.33 20.76 -2.95
CA ASP A 226 -0.37 20.55 -4.23
C ASP A 226 -1.38 19.40 -4.15
N ALA A 227 -1.13 18.41 -3.28
CA ALA A 227 -2.06 17.33 -2.99
C ALA A 227 -3.23 17.71 -2.07
N GLY A 228 -3.18 18.86 -1.40
CA GLY A 228 -4.29 19.37 -0.58
C GLY A 228 -3.93 19.74 0.87
N ALA A 229 -2.68 19.61 1.30
CA ALA A 229 -2.32 20.00 2.67
C ALA A 229 -2.38 21.53 2.86
N THR A 230 -3.14 21.98 3.86
CA THR A 230 -3.26 23.40 4.23
C THR A 230 -2.04 23.89 5.01
N HIS A 231 -1.43 23.01 5.78
CA HIS A 231 -0.24 23.29 6.58
C HIS A 231 0.85 22.25 6.38
N ILE A 232 2.10 22.65 6.64
CA ILE A 232 3.26 21.77 6.58
C ILE A 232 4.01 21.86 7.90
N LEU A 233 4.30 20.69 8.49
CA LEU A 233 5.22 20.54 9.61
C LEU A 233 6.51 19.93 9.11
N ALA A 234 7.65 20.52 9.46
CA ALA A 234 8.95 19.98 9.08
C ALA A 234 9.20 18.63 9.77
N ARG A 235 9.79 17.67 9.05
CA ARG A 235 10.23 16.41 9.64
C ARG A 235 11.13 16.66 10.86
N GLY A 236 10.84 15.98 11.96
CA GLY A 236 11.57 16.13 13.23
C GLY A 236 11.11 17.29 14.11
N ALA A 237 10.23 18.16 13.61
CA ALA A 237 9.56 19.15 14.46
C ALA A 237 8.48 18.48 15.31
N THR A 238 8.32 18.98 16.54
CA THR A 238 7.26 18.53 17.45
C THR A 238 5.93 19.18 17.07
N PRO A 239 4.85 18.41 16.85
CA PRO A 239 3.53 18.98 16.64
C PRO A 239 3.04 19.70 17.90
N GLU A 240 2.18 20.71 17.73
CA GLU A 240 1.52 21.39 18.84
C GLU A 240 0.62 20.41 19.61
N ALA A 241 0.64 20.51 20.94
CA ALA A 241 -0.16 19.67 21.81
C ALA A 241 -1.65 20.02 21.71
N ALA A 242 -2.53 19.01 21.75
CA ALA A 242 -3.98 19.18 21.70
C ALA A 242 -4.50 20.03 20.52
N ALA A 243 -3.87 19.92 19.34
CA ALA A 243 -4.20 20.71 18.15
C ALA A 243 -4.98 19.92 17.09
N TYR A 244 -4.97 18.59 17.14
CA TYR A 244 -5.49 17.73 16.07
C TYR A 244 -6.65 16.85 16.56
N ASP A 245 -7.72 16.76 15.77
CA ASP A 245 -8.79 15.79 15.99
C ASP A 245 -8.31 14.37 15.63
N VAL A 246 -7.47 14.27 14.60
CA VAL A 246 -6.97 12.99 14.08
C VAL A 246 -5.49 13.05 13.76
N VAL A 247 -4.76 11.97 14.09
CA VAL A 247 -3.41 11.70 13.60
C VAL A 247 -3.41 10.44 12.75
N ILE A 248 -2.97 10.57 11.50
CA ILE A 248 -2.71 9.46 10.60
C ILE A 248 -1.20 9.21 10.58
N ASP A 249 -0.76 8.08 11.14
CA ASP A 249 0.64 7.74 11.27
C ASP A 249 1.03 6.55 10.38
N VAL A 250 2.03 6.78 9.53
CA VAL A 250 2.69 5.76 8.70
C VAL A 250 4.20 5.70 8.94
N VAL A 251 4.66 6.33 10.02
CA VAL A 251 6.07 6.48 10.38
C VAL A 251 6.40 5.68 11.63
N GLY A 252 5.62 5.82 12.70
CA GLY A 252 5.90 5.17 13.99
C GLY A 252 7.20 5.66 14.64
N GLY A 253 7.85 4.78 15.42
CA GLY A 253 9.12 5.04 16.08
C GLY A 253 9.07 6.07 17.22
N GLU A 254 10.22 6.69 17.49
CA GLU A 254 10.45 7.53 18.69
C GLU A 254 9.58 8.79 18.76
N ALA A 255 9.05 9.27 17.63
CA ALA A 255 8.20 10.46 17.58
C ALA A 255 6.78 10.20 18.10
N TRP A 256 6.36 8.93 18.22
CA TRP A 256 4.99 8.54 18.57
C TRP A 256 4.42 9.21 19.83
N PRO A 257 5.15 9.37 20.96
CA PRO A 257 4.62 10.06 22.13
C PRO A 257 4.21 11.50 21.85
N SER A 258 4.94 12.20 20.97
CA SER A 258 4.59 13.57 20.59
C SER A 258 3.32 13.62 19.74
N LEU A 259 3.07 12.58 18.92
CA LEU A 259 1.86 12.45 18.11
C LEU A 259 0.62 12.23 18.99
N ILE A 260 0.74 11.41 20.04
CA ILE A 260 -0.36 11.21 21.00
C ILE A 260 -0.69 12.50 21.74
N ARG A 261 0.32 13.24 22.22
CA ARG A 261 0.11 14.54 22.86
C ARG A 261 -0.47 15.61 21.92
N ALA A 262 -0.30 15.44 20.61
CA ALA A 262 -0.84 16.36 19.61
C ALA A 262 -2.37 16.26 19.46
N LEU A 263 -2.97 15.15 19.90
CA LEU A 263 -4.40 14.93 19.82
C LEU A 263 -5.15 15.76 20.87
N LYS A 264 -6.28 16.34 20.45
CA LYS A 264 -7.29 16.92 21.34
C LYS A 264 -7.91 15.80 22.20
N PRO A 265 -8.51 16.13 23.36
CA PRO A 265 -9.33 15.17 24.10
C PRO A 265 -10.40 14.53 23.21
N GLY A 266 -10.52 13.20 23.25
CA GLY A 266 -11.38 12.40 22.39
C GLY A 266 -10.80 12.11 20.99
N GLY A 267 -9.56 12.52 20.72
CA GLY A 267 -8.93 12.38 19.41
C GLY A 267 -8.63 10.94 18.99
N HIS A 268 -8.39 10.77 17.68
CA HIS A 268 -8.13 9.46 17.08
C HIS A 268 -6.73 9.37 16.48
N TYR A 269 -5.99 8.33 16.87
CA TYR A 269 -4.74 7.94 16.22
C TYR A 269 -4.99 6.71 15.36
N ALA A 270 -4.56 6.72 14.10
CA ALA A 270 -4.66 5.55 13.22
C ALA A 270 -3.32 5.22 12.55
N VAL A 271 -2.96 3.93 12.54
CA VAL A 271 -1.68 3.42 12.04
C VAL A 271 -1.84 2.21 11.14
N SER A 272 -1.03 2.15 10.08
CA SER A 272 -0.95 1.02 9.14
C SER A 272 0.49 0.64 8.75
N GLY A 273 1.48 1.33 9.31
CA GLY A 273 2.89 1.03 9.07
C GLY A 273 3.79 1.86 9.96
N ALA A 274 5.02 1.39 10.14
CA ALA A 274 5.99 2.00 11.05
C ALA A 274 7.40 1.96 10.44
N ILE A 275 7.60 2.70 9.34
CA ILE A 275 8.87 2.68 8.59
C ILE A 275 10.07 3.08 9.45
N ALA A 276 9.87 3.93 10.46
CA ALA A 276 10.91 4.37 11.40
C ALA A 276 11.08 3.44 12.62
N GLY A 277 10.38 2.31 12.64
CA GLY A 277 10.45 1.29 13.69
C GLY A 277 9.09 1.02 14.32
N PRO A 278 8.73 -0.26 14.55
CA PRO A 278 7.44 -0.65 15.11
C PRO A 278 7.36 -0.48 16.63
N MET A 279 8.51 -0.32 17.30
CA MET A 279 8.59 -0.20 18.75
C MET A 279 8.38 1.24 19.20
N VAL A 280 7.42 1.44 20.12
CA VAL A 280 7.10 2.74 20.71
C VAL A 280 7.03 2.65 22.23
N THR A 281 7.34 3.74 22.91
CA THR A 281 7.17 3.89 24.37
C THR A 281 5.91 4.69 24.64
N ALA A 282 5.03 4.23 25.54
CA ALA A 282 3.77 4.90 25.85
C ALA A 282 3.63 5.23 27.34
N ASP A 283 3.17 6.44 27.64
CA ASP A 283 2.58 6.78 28.93
C ASP A 283 1.06 6.63 28.83
N LEU A 284 0.50 5.59 29.44
CA LEU A 284 -0.93 5.29 29.32
C LEU A 284 -1.83 6.44 29.79
N ARG A 285 -1.35 7.31 30.68
CA ARG A 285 -2.11 8.48 31.17
C ARG A 285 -2.39 9.47 30.05
N GLU A 286 -1.52 9.55 29.05
CA GLU A 286 -1.70 10.39 27.86
C GLU A 286 -2.73 9.83 26.89
N ILE A 287 -3.21 8.61 27.12
CA ILE A 287 -4.25 7.94 26.33
C ILE A 287 -5.57 7.97 27.09
N TYR A 288 -5.59 7.45 28.33
CA TYR A 288 -6.85 7.25 29.05
C TYR A 288 -7.40 8.52 29.72
N LEU A 289 -6.56 9.50 30.11
CA LEU A 289 -7.07 10.74 30.70
C LEU A 289 -7.72 11.68 29.65
N PRO A 290 -7.20 11.78 28.40
CA PRO A 290 -7.88 12.51 27.34
C PRO A 290 -8.78 11.65 26.44
N ASP A 291 -9.13 10.40 26.82
CA ASP A 291 -10.03 9.52 26.05
C ASP A 291 -9.62 9.29 24.58
N ILE A 292 -8.32 9.08 24.33
CA ILE A 292 -7.79 8.84 22.98
C ILE A 292 -8.11 7.43 22.49
N THR A 293 -8.51 7.31 21.22
CA THR A 293 -8.71 6.02 20.56
C THR A 293 -7.55 5.70 19.61
N LEU A 294 -6.99 4.49 19.73
CA LEU A 294 -5.93 3.98 18.84
C LEU A 294 -6.49 2.94 17.85
N HIS A 295 -6.28 3.14 16.55
CA HIS A 295 -6.76 2.28 15.48
C HIS A 295 -5.62 1.55 14.76
N GLY A 296 -5.63 0.22 14.78
CA GLY A 296 -4.83 -0.62 13.87
C GLY A 296 -5.57 -0.84 12.55
N CYS A 297 -4.89 -0.58 11.43
CA CYS A 297 -5.52 -0.53 10.10
C CYS A 297 -4.80 -1.45 9.10
N THR A 298 -5.22 -2.72 9.01
CA THR A 298 -4.67 -3.67 8.02
C THR A 298 -5.77 -4.43 7.27
N TYR A 299 -6.75 -5.00 7.98
CA TYR A 299 -7.94 -5.58 7.35
C TYR A 299 -8.73 -4.49 6.63
N GLN A 300 -8.96 -4.68 5.33
CA GLN A 300 -9.66 -3.74 4.45
C GLN A 300 -11.05 -4.28 4.09
N PRO A 301 -12.14 -3.78 4.71
CA PRO A 301 -13.49 -4.10 4.29
C PRO A 301 -13.72 -3.76 2.80
N PRO A 302 -14.56 -4.52 2.05
CA PRO A 302 -14.79 -4.27 0.63
C PRO A 302 -15.19 -2.83 0.30
N GLU A 303 -16.01 -2.21 1.15
CA GLU A 303 -16.52 -0.85 0.96
C GLU A 303 -15.41 0.22 0.87
N VAL A 304 -14.25 -0.04 1.49
CA VAL A 304 -13.07 0.84 1.41
C VAL A 304 -12.56 0.90 -0.03
N PHE A 305 -12.43 -0.25 -0.68
CA PHE A 305 -11.89 -0.31 -2.03
C PHE A 305 -12.94 0.03 -3.09
N GLU A 306 -14.22 -0.32 -2.87
CA GLU A 306 -15.34 0.10 -3.72
C GLU A 306 -15.40 1.63 -3.87
N ARG A 307 -15.22 2.37 -2.78
CA ARG A 307 -15.16 3.83 -2.82
C ARG A 307 -13.98 4.33 -3.63
N LEU A 308 -12.81 3.70 -3.53
CA LEU A 308 -11.65 4.07 -4.35
C LEU A 308 -11.92 3.81 -5.83
N VAL A 309 -12.53 2.69 -6.18
CA VAL A 309 -12.89 2.37 -7.57
C VAL A 309 -13.85 3.42 -8.15
N MET A 310 -14.82 3.90 -7.36
CA MET A 310 -15.66 5.04 -7.76
C MET A 310 -14.82 6.30 -8.04
N LEU A 311 -13.85 6.62 -7.19
CA LEU A 311 -12.97 7.80 -7.37
C LEU A 311 -12.02 7.64 -8.56
N ILE A 312 -11.51 6.43 -8.81
CA ILE A 312 -10.69 6.07 -9.99
C ILE A 312 -11.51 6.27 -11.26
N ASN A 313 -12.72 5.72 -11.31
CA ASN A 313 -13.57 5.78 -12.51
C ASN A 313 -14.09 7.20 -12.80
N THR A 314 -14.23 8.03 -11.78
CA THR A 314 -14.64 9.44 -11.94
C THR A 314 -13.45 10.40 -12.09
N GLY A 315 -12.21 9.92 -12.00
CA GLY A 315 -11.00 10.75 -12.10
C GLY A 315 -10.86 11.76 -10.94
N LYS A 316 -11.45 11.46 -9.77
CA LYS A 316 -11.44 12.36 -8.60
C LYS A 316 -10.19 12.25 -7.75
N ILE A 317 -9.40 11.19 -7.93
CA ILE A 317 -8.08 11.03 -7.33
C ILE A 317 -7.04 10.87 -8.44
N LYS A 318 -5.83 11.34 -8.17
CA LYS A 318 -4.72 11.19 -9.09
C LYS A 318 -3.43 10.90 -8.32
N PRO A 319 -2.83 9.72 -8.44
CA PRO A 319 -1.60 9.41 -7.74
C PRO A 319 -0.44 10.24 -8.30
N LEU A 320 0.49 10.62 -7.43
CA LEU A 320 1.77 11.19 -7.84
C LEU A 320 2.73 10.04 -8.19
N VAL A 321 2.94 9.81 -9.48
CA VAL A 321 3.94 8.85 -9.97
C VAL A 321 5.23 9.61 -10.28
N SER A 322 6.30 9.34 -9.54
CA SER A 322 7.57 10.06 -9.69
C SER A 322 8.54 9.41 -10.66
N ALA A 323 8.48 8.10 -10.85
CA ALA A 323 9.24 7.42 -11.89
C ALA A 323 8.59 6.09 -12.29
N THR A 324 8.96 5.64 -13.48
CA THR A 324 8.61 4.33 -14.02
C THR A 324 9.87 3.58 -14.40
N TYR A 325 9.87 2.27 -14.21
CA TYR A 325 11.01 1.40 -14.51
C TYR A 325 10.53 0.18 -15.31
N PRO A 326 11.34 -0.36 -16.24
CA PRO A 326 11.16 -1.73 -16.72
C PRO A 326 11.09 -2.69 -15.53
N LEU A 327 10.23 -3.71 -15.59
CA LEU A 327 10.06 -4.68 -14.50
C LEU A 327 11.39 -5.38 -14.13
N GLN A 328 12.22 -5.69 -15.11
CA GLN A 328 13.55 -6.28 -14.92
C GLN A 328 14.51 -5.39 -14.08
N ASP A 329 14.25 -4.08 -13.99
CA ASP A 329 15.06 -3.12 -13.23
C ASP A 329 14.56 -2.93 -11.78
N ILE A 330 13.80 -3.91 -11.25
CA ILE A 330 13.18 -3.84 -9.92
C ILE A 330 14.17 -3.53 -8.79
N ALA A 331 15.40 -4.06 -8.84
CA ALA A 331 16.40 -3.80 -7.81
C ALA A 331 16.73 -2.30 -7.73
N ARG A 332 16.91 -1.65 -8.89
CA ARG A 332 17.11 -0.20 -8.98
C ARG A 332 15.88 0.57 -8.53
N ALA A 333 14.68 0.12 -8.93
CA ALA A 333 13.44 0.75 -8.49
C ALA A 333 13.28 0.70 -6.96
N GLN A 334 13.62 -0.44 -6.32
CA GLN A 334 13.61 -0.56 -4.86
C GLN A 334 14.69 0.27 -4.19
N GLU A 335 15.89 0.40 -4.77
CA GLU A 335 16.95 1.29 -4.28
C GLU A 335 16.48 2.76 -4.28
N ASP A 336 15.97 3.24 -5.42
CA ASP A 336 15.43 4.60 -5.54
C ASP A 336 14.24 4.82 -4.58
N PHE A 337 13.37 3.81 -4.41
CA PHE A 337 12.26 3.83 -3.46
C PHE A 337 12.72 3.92 -1.99
N MET A 338 13.84 3.26 -1.65
CA MET A 338 14.40 3.28 -0.30
C MET A 338 15.20 4.56 -0.02
N SER A 339 15.71 5.24 -1.03
CA SER A 339 16.36 6.56 -0.85
C SER A 339 15.43 7.63 -0.24
N LYS A 340 14.11 7.44 -0.36
CA LYS A 340 13.03 8.38 0.04
C LYS A 340 13.17 9.79 -0.56
N GLN A 341 13.97 9.96 -1.61
CA GLN A 341 14.17 11.24 -2.28
C GLN A 341 12.98 11.62 -3.17
N LEU A 342 12.40 10.63 -3.85
CA LEU A 342 11.23 10.81 -4.70
C LEU A 342 9.94 10.80 -3.87
N PRO A 343 9.01 11.77 -4.05
CA PRO A 343 7.69 11.71 -3.44
C PRO A 343 6.78 10.70 -4.14
N GLY A 344 5.63 10.37 -3.54
CA GLY A 344 4.61 9.57 -4.19
C GLY A 344 5.01 8.10 -4.44
N LYS A 345 4.81 7.63 -5.68
CA LYS A 345 4.86 6.21 -6.07
C LYS A 345 5.83 5.97 -7.22
N LEU A 346 6.43 4.78 -7.23
CA LEU A 346 7.18 4.24 -8.36
C LEU A 346 6.38 3.09 -8.97
N VAL A 347 6.47 2.94 -10.30
CA VAL A 347 5.70 1.94 -11.05
C VAL A 347 6.63 1.13 -11.95
N LEU A 348 6.45 -0.18 -11.96
CA LEU A 348 7.12 -1.14 -12.81
C LEU A 348 6.26 -1.45 -14.03
N LEU A 349 6.93 -1.58 -15.18
CA LEU A 349 6.31 -1.89 -16.47
C LEU A 349 6.77 -3.29 -16.92
N PRO A 350 5.86 -4.29 -16.92
CA PRO A 350 6.15 -5.59 -17.50
C PRO A 350 6.53 -5.45 -18.98
N PRO A 351 7.32 -6.41 -19.52
CA PRO A 351 7.61 -6.43 -20.94
C PRO A 351 6.31 -6.56 -21.77
N ALA A 352 6.34 -5.95 -22.96
CA ALA A 352 5.22 -5.94 -23.90
C ALA A 352 5.06 -7.28 -24.60
#